data_AF-A0A8J8CJV8-F1
#
_entry.id   AF-A0A8J8CJV8-F1
#
_cell.length_a   1.000
_cell.length_b   1.000
_cell.length_c   1.000
_cell.angle_alpha   90.00
_cell.angle_beta   90.00
_cell.angle_gamma   90.00
#
_symmetry.space_group_name_H-M   'P 1'
#
loop_
_entity.id
_entity.type
_entity.pdbx_description
1 polymer ?
#
loop_
_entity_poly.entity_id
_entity_poly.type
_entity_poly.pdbx_seq_one_letter_code
_entity_poly.pdbx_strand_id
1 'polypeptide(L)' 'MLSPLYILLLLGDESGSCRIFDPAKSYAVISASSTYDEAQHWLLEDEYEPIEGRLSASEL' A
#
# COMPACT_ATOMS: atom_id res chain seq x y z
N MET A 1 19.70 8.48 -6.69
CA MET A 1 19.14 7.22 -6.19
C MET A 1 17.90 6.94 -7.02
N LEU A 2 17.99 6.09 -8.04
CA LEU A 2 16.84 5.75 -8.90
C LEU A 2 16.80 4.23 -9.04
N SER A 3 16.64 3.55 -7.91
CA SER A 3 15.97 2.25 -7.90
C SER A 3 14.48 2.53 -8.09
N PRO A 4 13.77 1.75 -8.93
CA PRO A 4 12.40 2.08 -9.32
C PRO A 4 11.51 2.25 -8.09
N LEU A 5 10.61 3.23 -8.14
CA LEU A 5 9.63 3.51 -7.10
C LEU A 5 8.84 2.22 -6.83
N TYR A 6 9.06 1.63 -5.66
CA TYR A 6 8.37 0.42 -5.26
C TYR A 6 7.08 0.81 -4.54
N ILE A 7 5.94 0.45 -5.13
CA ILE A 7 4.62 0.86 -4.66
C ILE A 7 3.83 -0.38 -4.23
N LEU A 8 3.31 -0.34 -3.01
CA LEU A 8 2.29 -1.28 -2.53
C LEU A 8 0.90 -0.63 -2.67
N LEU A 9 -0.11 -1.46 -2.94
CA LEU A 9 -1.49 -1.02 -3.08
C LEU A 9 -2.29 -1.43 -1.85
N LEU A 10 -2.88 -0.46 -1.15
CA LEU A 10 -3.84 -0.71 -0.08
C LEU A 10 -5.26 -0.47 -0.61
N LEU A 11 -6.11 -1.49 -0.54
CA LEU A 11 -7.53 -1.40 -0.91
C LEU A 11 -8.41 -1.70 0.30
N GLY A 12 -9.26 -0.75 0.67
CA GLY A 12 -10.33 -0.95 1.65
C GLY A 12 -11.62 -1.39 0.97
N ASP A 13 -12.38 -2.27 1.63
CA ASP A 13 -13.76 -2.59 1.24
C ASP A 13 -14.79 -1.84 2.11
N GLU A 14 -16.07 -1.98 1.76
CA GLU A 14 -17.17 -1.27 2.43
C GLU A 14 -17.30 -1.60 3.94
N SER A 15 -16.71 -2.71 4.38
CA SER A 15 -16.70 -3.11 5.80
C SER A 15 -15.58 -2.46 6.61
N GLY A 16 -14.66 -1.75 5.96
CA GLY A 16 -13.46 -1.18 6.58
C GLY A 16 -12.25 -2.13 6.58
N SER A 17 -12.44 -3.39 6.18
CA SER A 17 -11.33 -4.33 5.99
C SER A 17 -10.43 -3.88 4.85
N CYS A 18 -9.13 -4.00 5.06
CA CYS A 18 -8.10 -3.54 4.14
C CYS A 18 -7.24 -4.71 3.68
N ARG A 19 -6.82 -4.68 2.41
CA ARG A 19 -5.90 -5.67 1.82
C ARG A 19 -4.74 -4.94 1.16
N ILE A 20 -3.53 -5.45 1.38
CA ILE A 20 -2.30 -4.94 0.80
C ILE A 20 -1.86 -5.88 -0.31
N PHE A 21 -1.65 -5.32 -1.50
CA PHE A 21 -1.26 -6.03 -2.70
C PHE A 21 0.14 -5.65 -3.13
N ASP A 22 0.88 -6.64 -3.63
CA ASP A 22 2.21 -6.49 -4.19
C ASP A 22 2.15 -6.68 -5.72
N PRO A 23 2.27 -5.60 -6.51
CA PRO A 23 2.30 -5.69 -7.96
C PRO A 23 3.47 -6.53 -8.51
N ALA A 24 4.62 -6.55 -7.81
CA ALA A 24 5.77 -7.36 -8.20
C ALA A 24 5.50 -8.87 -8.02
N LYS A 25 4.55 -9.23 -7.15
CA LYS A 25 4.06 -10.61 -6.96
C LYS A 25 2.74 -10.88 -7.69
N SER A 26 2.55 -10.29 -8.88
CA SER A 26 1.33 -10.46 -9.68
C SER A 26 0.05 -10.04 -8.95
N TYR A 27 0.12 -8.95 -8.18
CA TYR A 27 -0.98 -8.47 -7.34
C TYR A 27 -1.43 -9.52 -6.31
N ALA A 28 -0.49 -10.27 -5.72
CA ALA A 28 -0.80 -11.14 -4.60
C ALA A 28 -1.14 -10.31 -3.35
N VAL A 29 -2.11 -10.78 -2.55
CA VAL A 29 -2.37 -10.22 -1.22
C VAL A 29 -1.24 -10.67 -0.29
N ILE A 30 -0.49 -9.70 0.23
CA ILE A 30 0.62 -9.97 1.16
C ILE A 30 0.23 -9.73 2.61
N SER A 31 -0.83 -8.95 2.83
CA SER A 31 -1.39 -8.70 4.16
C SER A 31 -2.86 -8.33 4.08
N ALA A 32 -3.61 -8.64 5.12
CA ALA A 32 -5.02 -8.27 5.27
C ALA A 32 -5.28 -7.86 6.73
N SER A 33 -6.06 -6.80 6.89
CA SER A 33 -6.35 -6.17 8.17
C SER A 33 -7.84 -5.85 8.30
N SER A 34 -8.31 -5.74 9.53
CA SER A 34 -9.73 -5.44 9.79
C SER A 34 -10.01 -3.94 9.70
N THR A 35 -8.98 -3.11 9.81
CA THR A 35 -9.07 -1.64 9.75
C THR A 35 -7.93 -1.04 8.92
N TYR A 36 -8.11 0.22 8.51
CA TYR A 36 -7.06 0.99 7.86
C TYR A 36 -5.86 1.23 8.78
N ASP A 37 -6.10 1.52 10.06
CA ASP A 37 -5.03 1.79 11.03
C ASP A 37 -4.09 0.59 11.19
N GLU A 38 -4.63 -0.63 11.26
CA GLU A 38 -3.84 -1.86 11.31
C GLU A 38 -3.00 -2.04 10.03
N ALA A 39 -3.57 -1.78 8.86
CA ALA A 39 -2.87 -1.87 7.58
C ALA A 39 -1.77 -0.79 7.47
N GLN A 40 -2.03 0.43 7.96
CA GLN A 40 -1.06 1.51 8.01
C GLN A 40 0.10 1.17 8.93
N HIS A 41 -0.17 0.63 10.13
CA HIS A 41 0.88 0.19 11.03
C HIS A 41 1.78 -0.87 10.39
N TRP A 42 1.20 -1.86 9.72
CA TRP A 42 1.95 -2.87 8.98
C TRP A 42 2.87 -2.26 7.91
N LEU A 43 2.38 -1.28 7.16
CA LEU A 43 3.19 -0.60 6.14
C LEU A 43 4.36 0.19 6.76
N LEU A 44 4.18 0.77 7.93
CA LEU A 44 5.21 1.59 8.58
C LEU A 44 6.27 0.74 9.31
N GLU A 45 6.02 -0.55 9.55
CA GLU A 45 6.99 -1.47 10.17
C GLU A 45 8.19 -1.79 9.25
N ASP A 46 7.98 -1.82 7.93
CA ASP A 46 8.98 -2.21 6.92
C ASP A 46 9.74 -1.01 6.28
N GLU A 47 9.89 0.10 7.01
CA GLU A 47 10.60 1.33 6.57
C GLU A 47 9.96 2.07 5.37
N TYR A 48 8.71 1.80 5.01
CA TYR A 48 8.02 2.56 3.98
C TYR A 48 7.69 3.98 4.47
N GLU A 49 8.08 4.99 3.68
CA GLU A 49 7.68 6.37 3.92
C GLU A 49 6.27 6.62 3.36
N PRO A 50 5.32 7.13 4.17
CA PRO A 50 4.01 7.52 3.66
C PRO A 50 4.17 8.73 2.73
N ILE A 51 3.81 8.55 1.46
CA ILE A 51 3.71 9.68 0.54
C ILE A 51 2.32 10.30 0.68
N GLU A 52 2.26 11.46 1.30
CA GLU A 52 1.01 12.24 1.40
C GLU A 52 0.76 13.03 0.11
N GLY A 53 -0.48 13.01 -0.37
CA GLY A 53 -0.89 13.75 -1.56
C GLY A 53 -1.71 12.91 -2.53
N ARG A 54 -2.18 13.55 -3.60
CA ARG A 54 -2.78 12.83 -4.74
C ARG A 54 -1.71 12.70 -5.80
N LEU A 55 -1.25 11.47 -6.05
CA LEU A 55 -0.41 11.18 -7.20
C LEU A 55 -1.26 11.34 -8.46
N SER A 56 -0.92 12.29 -9.33
CA SER A 56 -1.58 12.36 -10.63
C SER A 56 -1.04 11.25 -11.53
N ALA A 57 -1.89 10.69 -12.39
CA ALA A 57 -1.44 9.66 -13.34
C ALA A 57 -0.35 10.17 -14.31
N SER A 58 -0.17 11.49 -14.41
CA SER A 58 0.88 12.14 -15.19
C SER A 58 2.25 12.15 -14.49
N GLU A 59 2.29 11.83 -13.18
CA GLU A 59 3.49 11.79 -12.34
C GLU A 59 3.98 10.36 -12.07
N LEU A 60 3.28 9.36 -12.63
CA LEU A 60 3.69 7.95 -12.70
C LEU A 60 4.50 7.67 -13.96
#